data_AF-B2CFX5-F1
#
_entry.id   AF-B2CFX5-F1
#
_cell.length_a   1.000
_cell.length_b   1.000
_cell.length_c   1.000
_cell.angle_alpha   90.00
_cell.angle_beta   90.00
_cell.angle_gamma   90.00
#
_symmetry.space_group_name_H-M   'P 1'
#
loop_
_entity.id
_entity.type
_entity.pdbx_description
1 polymer ?
#
loop_
_entity_poly.entity_id
_entity_poly.type
_entity_poly.pdbx_seq_one_letter_code
_entity_poly.pdbx_strand_id
1 'polypeptide(L)'
;TRTGKLPALIDVGKIPHPGRGANFVHPKYGPVWATGHLGDETVSLIGTAPGHKQYGKYAWKVVDTLKGQGGGSLFIKTHPRSRHLYVDTPLNPDPKISQSVAVFDLDNLGKGYRTLPIAEWAGVGEGAKRVVQPEYNVAGDEVWFSVWSAKNQESAVVVVDDKTLELKTVIKDARLITPTGKF
;
A
#
# COMPACT_ATOMS: atom_id res chain seq x y z
N THR A 1 24.65 3.51 2.79
CA THR A 1 25.75 2.86 3.54
C THR A 1 26.62 3.94 4.15
N ARG A 2 27.29 3.71 5.28
CA ARG A 2 28.22 4.72 5.88
C ARG A 2 29.33 5.14 4.90
N THR A 3 29.58 4.32 3.88
CA THR A 3 30.62 4.50 2.87
C THR A 3 30.12 5.11 1.55
N GLY A 4 28.82 5.40 1.42
CA GLY A 4 28.23 5.90 0.17
C GLY A 4 28.27 4.93 -1.02
N LYS A 5 28.66 3.66 -0.80
CA LYS A 5 28.73 2.63 -1.85
C LYS A 5 27.40 1.90 -2.03
N LEU A 6 27.10 1.48 -3.26
CA LEU A 6 25.98 0.61 -3.62
C LEU A 6 26.11 -0.73 -2.88
N PRO A 7 25.17 -1.09 -1.98
CA PRO A 7 25.27 -2.35 -1.22
C PRO A 7 24.78 -3.56 -2.02
N ALA A 8 23.77 -3.41 -2.86
CA ALA A 8 23.15 -4.49 -3.62
C ALA A 8 22.27 -3.95 -4.76
N LEU A 9 22.08 -4.79 -5.78
CA LEU A 9 20.97 -4.73 -6.73
C LEU A 9 20.13 -5.97 -6.48
N ILE A 10 18.81 -5.79 -6.35
CA ILE A 10 17.90 -6.85 -5.89
C ILE A 10 16.81 -6.99 -6.93
N ASP A 11 16.74 -8.15 -7.56
CA ASP A 11 15.67 -8.47 -8.51
C ASP A 11 14.37 -8.77 -7.74
N VAL A 12 13.27 -8.21 -8.25
CA VAL A 12 11.91 -8.34 -7.71
C VAL A 12 10.94 -8.62 -8.86
N GLY A 13 9.63 -8.53 -8.62
CA GLY A 13 8.61 -8.70 -9.66
C GLY A 13 8.71 -7.69 -10.81
N LYS A 14 7.68 -7.61 -11.63
CA LYS A 14 7.67 -6.80 -12.86
C LYS A 14 7.35 -5.34 -12.57
N ILE A 15 8.30 -4.44 -12.86
CA ILE A 15 8.12 -2.98 -12.74
C ILE A 15 7.73 -2.59 -11.30
N PRO A 16 8.65 -2.71 -10.33
CA PRO A 16 8.39 -2.32 -8.95
C PRO A 16 8.11 -0.82 -8.85
N HIS A 17 7.10 -0.45 -8.07
CA HIS A 17 6.74 0.94 -7.84
C HIS A 17 6.31 1.16 -6.39
N PRO A 18 7.27 1.39 -5.49
CA PRO A 18 7.00 1.47 -4.06
C PRO A 18 6.39 2.81 -3.62
N GLY A 19 6.52 3.86 -4.43
CA GLY A 19 6.56 5.22 -3.89
C GLY A 19 7.75 5.36 -2.93
N ARG A 20 7.51 5.53 -1.63
CA ARG A 20 8.55 5.43 -0.59
C ARG A 20 8.71 4.01 -0.01
N GLY A 21 7.77 3.12 -0.34
CA GLY A 21 7.64 1.77 0.20
C GLY A 21 7.12 1.74 1.62
N ALA A 22 7.10 0.54 2.20
CA ALA A 22 6.59 0.30 3.55
C ALA A 22 7.61 -0.50 4.38
N ASN A 23 7.99 0.03 5.54
CA ASN A 23 8.90 -0.66 6.47
C ASN A 23 8.12 -1.26 7.64
N PHE A 24 8.40 -2.50 7.99
CA PHE A 24 7.86 -3.16 9.19
C PHE A 24 8.80 -4.26 9.67
N VAL A 25 8.48 -4.84 10.83
CA VAL A 25 9.23 -5.98 11.38
C VAL A 25 8.47 -7.26 11.08
N HIS A 26 9.00 -8.08 10.18
CA HIS A 26 8.45 -9.39 9.86
C HIS A 26 8.76 -10.40 10.98
N PRO A 27 7.80 -11.22 11.46
CA PRO A 27 8.02 -12.14 12.59
C PRO A 27 9.22 -13.09 12.40
N LYS A 28 9.38 -13.62 11.19
CA LYS A 28 10.48 -14.53 10.83
C LYS A 28 11.79 -13.86 10.38
N TYR A 29 11.70 -12.76 9.61
CA TYR A 29 12.84 -12.20 8.88
C TYR A 29 13.38 -10.91 9.49
N GLY A 30 12.73 -10.37 10.53
CA GLY A 30 13.12 -9.12 11.17
C GLY A 30 12.72 -7.90 10.33
N PRO A 31 13.46 -6.78 10.42
CA PRO A 31 13.18 -5.59 9.64
C PRO A 31 13.17 -5.85 8.13
N VAL A 32 12.08 -5.48 7.48
CA VAL A 32 11.90 -5.58 6.03
C VAL A 32 11.37 -4.26 5.46
N TRP A 33 11.61 -4.07 4.17
CA TRP A 33 10.99 -3.04 3.33
C TRP A 33 10.18 -3.71 2.21
N ALA A 34 9.01 -3.18 1.90
CA ALA A 34 8.08 -3.76 0.94
C ALA A 34 7.80 -2.85 -0.26
N THR A 35 7.58 -3.47 -1.42
CA THR A 35 7.15 -2.82 -2.66
C THR A 35 6.04 -3.61 -3.36
N GLY A 36 5.05 -2.90 -3.89
CA GLY A 36 4.13 -3.41 -4.92
C GLY A 36 4.69 -3.22 -6.34
N HIS A 37 3.95 -3.69 -7.33
CA HIS A 37 4.38 -3.74 -8.73
C HIS A 37 3.29 -3.27 -9.69
N LEU A 38 3.68 -2.61 -10.78
CA LEU A 38 2.75 -2.27 -11.87
C LEU A 38 2.50 -3.48 -12.76
N GLY A 39 3.54 -4.28 -13.02
CA GLY A 39 3.52 -5.30 -14.07
C GLY A 39 2.98 -6.66 -13.64
N ASP A 40 2.78 -6.91 -12.34
CA ASP A 40 2.19 -8.13 -11.80
C ASP A 40 1.59 -7.92 -10.40
N GLU A 41 0.94 -8.94 -9.85
CA GLU A 41 0.27 -8.88 -8.55
C GLU A 41 1.17 -9.07 -7.32
N THR A 42 2.49 -9.11 -7.49
CA THR A 42 3.37 -9.47 -6.37
C THR A 42 3.65 -8.30 -5.42
N VAL A 43 3.93 -8.61 -4.16
CA VAL A 43 4.50 -7.67 -3.19
C VAL A 43 5.77 -8.28 -2.64
N SER A 44 6.92 -7.70 -2.95
CA SER A 44 8.22 -8.23 -2.53
C SER A 44 8.64 -7.62 -1.19
N LEU A 45 9.06 -8.48 -0.26
CA LEU A 45 9.63 -8.08 1.02
C LEU A 45 11.15 -8.27 0.99
N ILE A 46 11.90 -7.20 1.27
CA ILE A 46 13.36 -7.18 1.24
C ILE A 46 13.89 -7.00 2.66
N GLY A 47 14.81 -7.85 3.11
CA GLY A 47 15.45 -7.70 4.42
C GLY A 47 16.37 -6.48 4.49
N THR A 48 16.27 -5.69 5.56
CA THR A 48 16.97 -4.38 5.69
C THR A 48 17.89 -4.26 6.90
N ALA A 49 18.28 -5.38 7.50
CA ALA A 49 19.06 -5.40 8.75
C ALA A 49 20.52 -5.90 8.58
N PRO A 50 21.39 -5.25 7.76
CA PRO A 50 22.78 -5.68 7.60
C PRO A 50 23.54 -5.55 8.93
N GLY A 51 24.37 -6.55 9.24
CA GLY A 51 25.16 -6.59 10.48
C GLY A 51 24.38 -6.98 11.75
N HIS A 52 23.05 -7.18 11.65
CA HIS A 52 22.28 -7.71 12.77
C HIS A 52 22.63 -9.18 13.02
N LYS A 53 22.90 -9.57 14.28
CA LYS A 53 23.34 -10.94 14.64
C LYS A 53 22.39 -12.03 14.13
N GLN A 54 21.08 -11.83 14.32
CA GLN A 54 20.04 -12.79 13.91
C GLN A 54 19.59 -12.64 12.45
N TYR A 55 19.30 -11.42 12.01
CA TYR A 55 18.66 -11.14 10.72
C TYR A 55 19.61 -10.74 9.59
N GLY A 56 20.91 -10.55 9.88
CA GLY A 56 21.90 -10.10 8.90
C GLY A 56 22.03 -11.01 7.68
N LYS A 57 21.74 -12.31 7.82
CA LYS A 57 21.71 -13.29 6.71
C LYS A 57 20.65 -12.99 5.63
N TYR A 58 19.63 -12.20 5.98
CA TYR A 58 18.52 -11.79 5.12
C TYR A 58 18.70 -10.41 4.50
N ALA A 59 19.70 -9.64 4.93
CA ALA A 59 19.91 -8.30 4.44
C ALA A 59 20.12 -8.30 2.92
N TRP A 60 19.43 -7.39 2.23
CA TRP A 60 19.50 -7.18 0.79
C TRP A 60 19.07 -8.38 -0.05
N LYS A 61 18.14 -9.19 0.46
CA LYS A 61 17.52 -10.30 -0.26
C LYS A 61 16.01 -10.16 -0.22
N VAL A 62 15.33 -10.61 -1.28
CA VAL A 62 13.90 -10.90 -1.20
C VAL A 62 13.72 -12.07 -0.24
N VAL A 63 13.03 -11.83 0.87
CA VAL A 63 12.81 -12.82 1.94
C VAL A 63 11.42 -13.44 1.88
N ASP A 64 10.48 -12.73 1.26
CA ASP A 64 9.13 -13.21 1.00
C ASP A 64 8.52 -12.47 -0.19
N THR A 65 7.51 -13.09 -0.79
CA THR A 65 6.72 -12.50 -1.87
C THR A 65 5.25 -12.81 -1.61
N LEU A 66 4.47 -11.77 -1.30
CA LEU A 66 3.03 -11.87 -1.11
C LEU A 66 2.30 -11.73 -2.45
N LYS A 67 1.08 -12.25 -2.52
CA LYS A 67 0.19 -12.12 -3.68
C LYS A 67 -0.92 -11.12 -3.37
N GLY A 68 -0.95 -10.00 -4.09
CA GLY A 68 -1.97 -8.95 -4.02
C GLY A 68 -3.17 -9.21 -4.95
N GLN A 69 -3.98 -8.17 -5.17
CA GLN A 69 -5.20 -8.26 -5.97
C GLN A 69 -4.93 -8.42 -7.47
N GLY A 70 -3.85 -7.82 -7.96
CA GLY A 70 -3.55 -7.68 -9.38
C GLY A 70 -2.37 -6.74 -9.61
N GLY A 71 -1.94 -6.63 -10.86
CA GLY A 71 -1.01 -5.57 -11.27
C GLY A 71 -1.64 -4.18 -11.24
N GLY A 72 -0.80 -3.17 -11.49
CA GLY A 72 -1.20 -1.76 -11.49
C GLY A 72 -1.18 -1.09 -10.12
N SER A 73 -0.44 -1.64 -9.15
CA SER A 73 -0.20 -0.98 -7.86
C SER A 73 0.76 0.20 -8.04
N LEU A 74 0.51 1.30 -7.32
CA LEU A 74 1.38 2.47 -7.29
C LEU A 74 1.94 2.73 -5.90
N PHE A 75 1.21 2.39 -4.86
CA PHE A 75 1.63 2.66 -3.49
C PHE A 75 1.31 1.50 -2.55
N ILE A 76 2.25 1.31 -1.64
CA ILE A 76 2.14 0.42 -0.49
C ILE A 76 2.39 1.24 0.78
N LYS A 77 1.65 0.97 1.86
CA LYS A 77 1.78 1.72 3.10
C LYS A 77 1.51 0.88 4.35
N THR A 78 2.27 1.18 5.39
CA THR A 78 2.03 0.78 6.77
C THR A 78 2.50 1.90 7.69
N HIS A 79 2.31 1.75 8.99
CA HIS A 79 2.75 2.69 10.01
C HIS A 79 3.27 1.92 11.24
N PRO A 80 4.28 2.42 12.00
CA PRO A 80 4.82 1.71 13.18
C PRO A 80 3.81 1.34 14.27
N ARG A 81 2.63 1.98 14.28
CA ARG A 81 1.54 1.69 15.23
C ARG A 81 0.41 0.84 14.64
N SER A 82 0.46 0.55 13.35
CA SER A 82 -0.51 -0.30 12.66
C SER A 82 -0.01 -1.74 12.60
N ARG A 83 -0.96 -2.68 12.48
CA ARG A 83 -0.71 -4.09 12.15
C ARG A 83 -1.09 -4.43 10.72
N HIS A 84 -1.31 -3.41 9.88
CA HIS A 84 -1.81 -3.58 8.53
C HIS A 84 -0.84 -3.06 7.46
N LEU A 85 -0.82 -3.77 6.35
CA LEU A 85 -0.12 -3.37 5.13
C LEU A 85 -1.15 -3.17 4.01
N TYR A 86 -1.27 -1.94 3.55
CA TYR A 86 -2.22 -1.53 2.52
C TYR A 86 -1.52 -1.48 1.16
N VAL A 87 -2.17 -2.05 0.14
CA VAL A 87 -1.68 -2.06 -1.24
C VAL A 87 -2.80 -1.61 -2.16
N ASP A 88 -2.58 -0.51 -2.88
CA ASP A 88 -3.52 -0.03 -3.89
C ASP A 88 -3.29 -0.71 -5.26
N THR A 89 -4.27 -0.60 -6.15
CA THR A 89 -4.21 -1.12 -7.53
C THR A 89 -4.84 -0.15 -8.54
N PRO A 90 -4.56 1.17 -8.48
CA PRO A 90 -5.29 2.18 -9.24
C PRO A 90 -5.20 1.98 -10.75
N LEU A 91 -4.12 1.39 -11.28
CA LEU A 91 -3.93 1.20 -12.72
C LEU A 91 -4.41 -0.16 -13.22
N ASN A 92 -5.00 -0.99 -12.36
CA ASN A 92 -5.59 -2.25 -12.79
C ASN A 92 -6.71 -1.99 -13.81
N PRO A 93 -6.85 -2.81 -14.87
CA PRO A 93 -7.93 -2.66 -15.84
C PRO A 93 -9.31 -3.07 -15.31
N ASP A 94 -9.37 -3.95 -14.29
CA ASP A 94 -10.63 -4.33 -13.65
C ASP A 94 -11.10 -3.20 -12.71
N PRO A 95 -12.31 -2.63 -12.92
CA PRO A 95 -12.89 -1.65 -12.02
C PRO A 95 -12.99 -2.14 -10.57
N LYS A 96 -13.33 -3.41 -10.31
CA LYS A 96 -13.45 -3.93 -8.94
C LYS A 96 -12.11 -3.89 -8.19
N ILE A 97 -11.02 -4.12 -8.91
CA ILE A 97 -9.67 -4.11 -8.35
C ILE A 97 -9.14 -2.66 -8.22
N SER A 98 -9.32 -1.84 -9.25
CA SER A 98 -8.87 -0.43 -9.20
C SER A 98 -9.68 0.46 -8.25
N GLN A 99 -10.86 0.02 -7.84
CA GLN A 99 -11.76 0.71 -6.90
C GLN A 99 -11.66 0.21 -5.45
N SER A 100 -10.71 -0.67 -5.17
CA SER A 100 -10.51 -1.28 -3.86
C SER A 100 -9.04 -1.31 -3.45
N VAL A 101 -8.76 -1.70 -2.21
CA VAL A 101 -7.39 -1.90 -1.70
C VAL A 101 -7.28 -3.25 -1.00
N ALA A 102 -6.12 -3.89 -1.14
CA ALA A 102 -5.76 -5.06 -0.34
C ALA A 102 -5.16 -4.62 0.99
N VAL A 103 -5.51 -5.33 2.06
CA VAL A 103 -4.99 -5.13 3.42
C VAL A 103 -4.51 -6.46 3.96
N PHE A 104 -3.22 -6.56 4.23
CA PHE A 104 -2.62 -7.72 4.88
C PHE A 104 -2.49 -7.49 6.38
N ASP A 105 -2.65 -8.57 7.14
CA ASP A 105 -2.32 -8.64 8.55
C ASP A 105 -0.83 -8.93 8.70
N LEU A 106 -0.06 -7.97 9.24
CA LEU A 106 1.38 -8.09 9.42
C LEU A 106 1.77 -9.20 10.42
N ASP A 107 0.87 -9.55 11.33
CA ASP A 107 1.09 -10.64 12.29
C ASP A 107 0.77 -12.02 11.66
N ASN A 108 0.06 -12.05 10.51
CA ASN A 108 -0.27 -13.28 9.78
C ASN A 108 -0.36 -13.10 8.25
N LEU A 109 0.76 -12.74 7.61
CA LEU A 109 0.83 -12.52 6.15
C LEU A 109 0.42 -13.73 5.31
N GLY A 110 0.60 -14.95 5.84
CA GLY A 110 0.24 -16.19 5.15
C GLY A 110 -1.27 -16.41 5.00
N LYS A 111 -2.10 -15.67 5.75
CA LYS A 111 -3.57 -15.68 5.62
C LYS A 111 -4.03 -15.05 4.30
N GLY A 112 -3.18 -14.27 3.63
CA GLY A 112 -3.55 -13.44 2.49
C GLY A 112 -4.12 -12.09 2.92
N TYR A 113 -4.75 -11.40 1.98
CA TYR A 113 -5.33 -10.07 2.22
C TYR A 113 -6.84 -10.12 2.38
N ARG A 114 -7.39 -9.07 3.01
CA ARG A 114 -8.78 -8.66 2.86
C ARG A 114 -8.90 -7.48 1.90
N THR A 115 -10.01 -7.39 1.21
CA THR A 115 -10.29 -6.26 0.31
C THR A 115 -11.17 -5.23 1.02
N LEU A 116 -10.84 -3.95 0.89
CA LEU A 116 -11.71 -2.85 1.31
C LEU A 116 -12.31 -2.16 0.07
N PRO A 117 -13.65 -2.03 -0.02
CA PRO A 117 -14.32 -1.44 -1.18
C PRO A 117 -14.33 0.10 -1.08
N ILE A 118 -13.14 0.72 -1.12
CA ILE A 118 -12.96 2.15 -0.85
C ILE A 118 -13.81 3.05 -1.75
N ALA A 119 -13.87 2.79 -3.06
CA ALA A 119 -14.67 3.64 -3.94
C ALA A 119 -16.19 3.43 -3.76
N GLU A 120 -16.61 2.26 -3.28
CA GLU A 120 -18.00 2.00 -2.89
C GLU A 120 -18.36 2.82 -1.64
N TRP A 121 -17.51 2.77 -0.61
CA TRP A 121 -17.67 3.58 0.60
C TRP A 121 -17.70 5.08 0.34
N ALA A 122 -16.96 5.54 -0.67
CA ALA A 122 -16.99 6.94 -1.07
C ALA A 122 -18.37 7.40 -1.59
N GLY A 123 -19.18 6.48 -2.12
CA GLY A 123 -20.49 6.80 -2.68
C GLY A 123 -20.44 7.89 -3.75
N VAL A 124 -19.40 7.91 -4.59
CA VAL A 124 -19.29 8.82 -5.74
C VAL A 124 -19.98 8.21 -6.96
N GLY A 125 -20.41 9.04 -7.91
CA GLY A 125 -21.21 8.64 -9.06
C GLY A 125 -20.52 7.70 -10.07
N GLU A 126 -21.11 7.59 -11.25
CA GLU A 126 -20.58 6.74 -12.33
C GLU A 126 -19.23 7.24 -12.86
N GLY A 127 -18.52 6.37 -13.56
CA GLY A 127 -17.22 6.65 -14.17
C GLY A 127 -16.06 5.97 -13.47
N ALA A 128 -14.85 6.29 -13.93
CA ALA A 128 -13.63 5.79 -13.33
C ALA A 128 -13.42 6.46 -11.97
N LYS A 129 -13.25 5.65 -10.92
CA LYS A 129 -13.03 6.10 -9.54
C LYS A 129 -11.85 5.34 -8.92
N ARG A 130 -10.66 5.58 -9.46
CA ARG A 130 -9.44 4.82 -9.14
C ARG A 130 -8.97 5.17 -7.73
N VAL A 131 -8.75 4.16 -6.89
CA VAL A 131 -8.34 4.35 -5.50
C VAL A 131 -6.82 4.37 -5.43
N VAL A 132 -6.26 5.46 -4.90
CA VAL A 132 -4.82 5.69 -4.93
C VAL A 132 -4.28 6.23 -3.61
N GLN A 133 -3.07 5.74 -3.28
CA GLN A 133 -2.17 6.19 -2.24
C GLN A 133 -2.78 6.15 -0.84
N PRO A 134 -2.64 5.04 -0.08
CA PRO A 134 -2.89 5.05 1.36
C PRO A 134 -1.91 6.02 2.05
N GLU A 135 -2.40 6.91 2.91
CA GLU A 135 -1.59 7.79 3.76
C GLU A 135 -2.13 7.81 5.19
N TYR A 136 -1.25 7.69 6.19
CA TYR A 136 -1.67 7.68 7.59
C TYR A 136 -1.75 9.11 8.16
N ASN A 137 -2.62 9.30 9.15
CA ASN A 137 -2.54 10.46 10.04
C ASN A 137 -1.31 10.34 10.98
N VAL A 138 -1.01 11.41 11.74
CA VAL A 138 0.13 11.45 12.67
C VAL A 138 0.03 10.38 13.77
N ALA A 139 -1.18 10.07 14.23
CA ALA A 139 -1.40 9.11 15.30
C ALA A 139 -1.17 7.67 14.84
N GLY A 140 -1.32 7.40 13.54
CA GLY A 140 -1.16 6.09 12.94
C GLY A 140 -2.37 5.18 13.10
N ASP A 141 -3.55 5.73 13.36
CA ASP A 141 -4.80 5.01 13.61
C ASP A 141 -5.88 5.27 12.54
N GLU A 142 -5.60 6.14 11.58
CA GLU A 142 -6.46 6.36 10.40
C GLU A 142 -5.63 6.29 9.12
N VAL A 143 -6.22 5.71 8.07
CA VAL A 143 -5.62 5.63 6.73
C VAL A 143 -6.54 6.26 5.71
N TRP A 144 -5.97 7.17 4.92
CA TRP A 144 -6.67 8.05 4.00
C TRP A 144 -6.38 7.61 2.56
N PHE A 145 -7.43 7.55 1.74
CA PHE A 145 -7.36 7.11 0.34
C PHE A 145 -8.00 8.16 -0.55
N SER A 146 -7.35 8.48 -1.67
CA SER A 146 -8.00 9.31 -2.69
C SER A 146 -8.83 8.43 -3.61
N VAL A 147 -10.08 8.79 -3.81
CA VAL A 147 -10.93 8.24 -4.88
C VAL A 147 -10.87 9.20 -6.04
N TRP A 148 -9.97 8.91 -6.97
CA TRP A 148 -9.60 9.77 -8.09
C TRP A 148 -10.52 9.53 -9.28
N SER A 149 -11.42 10.49 -9.51
CA SER A 149 -12.32 10.54 -10.66
C SER A 149 -11.85 11.56 -11.70
N ALA A 150 -12.52 11.61 -12.86
CA ALA A 150 -12.27 12.63 -13.87
C ALA A 150 -12.60 14.05 -13.35
N LYS A 151 -12.02 15.09 -13.95
CA LYS A 151 -12.20 16.50 -13.53
C LYS A 151 -13.66 16.95 -13.45
N ASN A 152 -14.50 16.43 -14.31
CA ASN A 152 -15.93 16.73 -14.41
C ASN A 152 -16.81 15.74 -13.62
N GLN A 153 -16.22 14.90 -12.76
CA GLN A 153 -16.92 13.92 -11.94
C GLN A 153 -16.59 14.12 -10.46
N GLU A 154 -17.51 13.71 -9.59
CA GLU A 154 -17.30 13.79 -8.14
C GLU A 154 -16.14 12.87 -7.71
N SER A 155 -15.26 13.41 -6.87
CA SER A 155 -14.17 12.69 -6.23
C SER A 155 -14.35 12.76 -4.71
N ALA A 156 -13.61 11.93 -3.98
CA ALA A 156 -13.64 11.94 -2.53
C ALA A 156 -12.28 11.57 -1.92
N VAL A 157 -12.12 11.85 -0.64
CA VAL A 157 -11.12 11.19 0.21
C VAL A 157 -11.85 10.32 1.22
N VAL A 158 -11.50 9.04 1.28
CA VAL A 158 -12.07 8.09 2.24
C VAL A 158 -11.07 7.89 3.37
N VAL A 159 -11.55 7.97 4.61
CA VAL A 159 -10.78 7.70 5.81
C VAL A 159 -11.25 6.38 6.40
N VAL A 160 -10.31 5.49 6.68
CA VAL A 160 -10.53 4.17 7.28
C VAL A 160 -9.95 4.17 8.68
N ASP A 161 -10.69 3.62 9.63
CA ASP A 161 -10.16 3.33 10.97
C ASP A 161 -9.21 2.13 10.85
N ASP A 162 -7.92 2.32 11.13
CA ASP A 162 -6.90 1.28 10.93
C ASP A 162 -7.15 0.08 11.84
N LYS A 163 -7.72 0.28 13.04
CA LYS A 163 -7.89 -0.82 14.01
C LYS A 163 -9.03 -1.75 13.61
N THR A 164 -10.15 -1.19 13.14
CA THR A 164 -11.34 -1.98 12.77
C THR A 164 -11.38 -2.31 11.29
N LEU A 165 -10.63 -1.56 10.47
CA LEU A 165 -10.66 -1.59 9.01
C LEU A 165 -12.05 -1.28 8.46
N GLU A 166 -12.77 -0.39 9.14
CA GLU A 166 -14.10 0.09 8.76
C GLU A 166 -14.03 1.53 8.26
N LEU A 167 -15.06 1.94 7.52
CA LEU A 167 -15.22 3.32 7.09
C LEU A 167 -15.34 4.24 8.31
N LYS A 168 -14.44 5.22 8.41
CA LYS A 168 -14.49 6.27 9.43
C LYS A 168 -15.27 7.47 8.96
N THR A 169 -14.90 8.02 7.80
CA THR A 169 -15.56 9.19 7.21
C THR A 169 -15.24 9.30 5.71
N VAL A 170 -16.04 10.09 5.00
CA VAL A 170 -15.83 10.44 3.58
C VAL A 170 -15.81 11.95 3.47
N ILE A 171 -14.73 12.49 2.90
CA ILE A 171 -14.56 13.92 2.63
C ILE A 171 -14.93 14.17 1.17
N LYS A 172 -15.97 14.99 0.97
CA LYS A 172 -16.41 15.49 -0.32
C LYS A 172 -16.50 17.01 -0.26
N ASP A 173 -16.09 17.68 -1.33
CA ASP A 173 -16.19 19.13 -1.47
C ASP A 173 -16.17 19.48 -2.96
N ALA A 174 -16.92 20.49 -3.40
CA ALA A 174 -16.92 20.92 -4.80
C ALA A 174 -15.53 21.39 -5.28
N ARG A 175 -14.65 21.80 -4.36
CA ARG A 175 -13.27 22.19 -4.62
C ARG A 175 -12.31 21.00 -4.71
N LEU A 176 -12.73 19.81 -4.25
CA LEU A 176 -11.92 18.59 -4.24
C LEU A 176 -11.90 17.94 -5.63
N ILE A 177 -11.27 18.63 -6.58
CA ILE A 177 -11.19 18.20 -7.98
C ILE A 177 -9.95 17.32 -8.16
N THR A 178 -10.14 16.09 -8.62
CA THR A 178 -9.05 15.15 -8.95
C THR A 178 -8.01 14.96 -7.81
N PRO A 179 -8.41 14.63 -6.57
CA PRO A 179 -7.48 14.39 -5.48
C PRO A 179 -6.57 13.19 -5.78
N THR A 180 -5.26 13.35 -5.57
CA THR A 180 -4.26 12.31 -5.82
C THR A 180 -3.35 12.15 -4.61
N GLY A 181 -2.23 12.86 -4.57
CA GLY A 181 -1.26 12.84 -3.46
C GLY A 181 -1.78 13.50 -2.19
N LYS A 182 -1.53 12.85 -1.05
CA LYS A 182 -1.81 13.25 0.33
C LYS A 182 -0.51 13.10 1.13
N PHE A 183 -0.17 14.07 1.98
CA PHE A 183 1.09 14.14 2.73
C PHE A 183 0.89 14.74 4.11
#